data_AF-A0A2W7NKX3-F1
#
_entry.id   AF-A0A2W7NKX3-F1
#
_cell.length_a   1.000
_cell.length_b   1.000
_cell.length_c   1.000
_cell.angle_alpha   90.00
_cell.angle_beta   90.00
_cell.angle_gamma   90.00
#
_symmetry.space_group_name_H-M   'P 1'
#
loop_
_entity.id
_entity.type
_entity.pdbx_description
1 polymer ?
#
loop_
_entity_poly.entity_id
_entity_poly.type
_entity_poly.pdbx_seq_one_letter_code
_entity_poly.pdbx_strand_id
1 'polypeptide(L)' 'MTDHEAKSLCDTIVARAATMMQESGASVPMILDRLLTYSAAQAYFDIGPEQTAELFRRTADNIEGGAFAHLDKKRAAKCH' A
#
# COMPACT_ATOMS: atom_id res chain seq x y z
N MET A 1 -16.97 1.92 -16.63
CA MET A 1 -15.74 1.50 -15.93
C MET A 1 -16.13 0.40 -14.96
N THR A 2 -15.52 -0.76 -15.10
CA THR A 2 -15.68 -1.91 -14.19
C THR A 2 -14.85 -1.72 -12.93
N ASP A 3 -15.13 -2.48 -11.86
CA ASP A 3 -14.33 -2.46 -10.63
C ASP A 3 -12.85 -2.79 -10.86
N HIS A 4 -12.57 -3.71 -11.79
CA HIS A 4 -11.20 -4.07 -12.15
C HIS A 4 -10.48 -2.91 -12.85
N GLU A 5 -11.17 -2.25 -13.80
CA GLU A 5 -10.63 -1.06 -14.47
C GLU A 5 -10.41 0.10 -13.47
N ALA A 6 -11.33 0.30 -12.53
CA ALA A 6 -11.21 1.30 -11.49
C ALA A 6 -9.99 1.05 -10.59
N LYS A 7 -9.81 -0.20 -10.12
CA LYS A 7 -8.65 -0.59 -9.30
C LYS A 7 -7.33 -0.39 -10.04
N SER A 8 -7.24 -0.85 -11.28
CA SER A 8 -6.04 -0.69 -12.12
C SER A 8 -5.68 0.78 -12.35
N LEU A 9 -6.68 1.64 -12.56
CA LEU A 9 -6.46 3.08 -12.67
C LEU A 9 -5.94 3.68 -11.35
N CYS A 10 -6.54 3.32 -10.21
CA CYS A 10 -6.06 3.76 -8.90
C CYS A 10 -4.60 3.33 -8.67
N ASP A 11 -4.26 2.07 -8.96
CA ASP A 11 -2.90 1.54 -8.81
C ASP A 11 -1.91 2.32 -9.69
N THR A 12 -2.31 2.66 -10.91
CA THR A 12 -1.50 3.47 -11.83
C THR A 12 -1.24 4.88 -11.28
N ILE A 13 -2.27 5.53 -10.72
CA ILE A 13 -2.15 6.87 -10.13
C ILE A 13 -1.23 6.83 -8.90
N VAL A 14 -1.40 5.85 -8.02
CA VAL A 14 -0.55 5.69 -6.83
C VAL A 14 0.91 5.44 -7.22
N ALA A 15 1.16 4.57 -8.21
CA ALA A 15 2.50 4.33 -8.72
C ALA A 15 3.14 5.60 -9.29
N ARG A 16 2.36 6.40 -10.04
CA ARG A 16 2.84 7.68 -10.58
C ARG A 16 3.15 8.70 -9.49
N ALA A 17 2.31 8.81 -8.46
CA ALA A 17 2.57 9.68 -7.32
C ALA A 17 3.87 9.29 -6.60
N ALA A 18 4.12 7.99 -6.42
CA ALA A 18 5.37 7.49 -5.86
C ALA A 18 6.59 7.85 -6.72
N THR A 19 6.50 7.67 -8.05
CA THR A 19 7.55 8.08 -8.98
C THR A 19 7.85 9.57 -8.91
N MET A 20 6.82 10.42 -8.91
CA MET A 20 6.99 11.88 -8.84
C MET A 20 7.67 12.32 -7.54
N MET A 21 7.34 11.70 -6.41
CA MET A 21 8.02 11.96 -5.13
C MET A 21 9.50 11.54 -5.20
N GLN A 22 9.79 10.39 -5.79
CA GLN A 22 11.17 9.91 -5.95
C GLN A 22 11.99 10.82 -6.86
N GLU A 23 11.43 11.24 -8.01
CA GLU A 23 12.07 12.18 -8.95
C GLU A 23 12.35 13.54 -8.28
N SER A 24 11.56 13.91 -7.28
CA SER A 24 11.76 15.11 -6.46
C SER A 24 12.81 14.93 -5.35
N GLY A 25 13.49 13.77 -5.28
CA GLY A 25 14.55 13.48 -4.32
C GLY A 25 14.07 12.85 -3.01
N ALA A 26 12.80 12.48 -2.88
CA ALA A 26 12.32 11.79 -1.68
C ALA A 26 12.89 10.37 -1.61
N SER A 27 13.35 9.97 -0.42
CA SER A 27 13.79 8.59 -0.17
C SER A 27 12.61 7.62 -0.14
N VAL A 28 12.84 6.36 -0.48
CA VAL A 28 11.79 5.31 -0.43
C VAL A 28 11.11 5.23 0.96
N PRO A 29 11.84 5.22 2.10
CA PRO A 29 11.21 5.23 3.41
C PRO A 29 10.27 6.42 3.63
N MET A 30 10.66 7.61 3.17
CA MET A 30 9.84 8.81 3.26
C MET A 30 8.57 8.70 2.39
N ILE A 31 8.69 8.19 1.18
CA ILE A 31 7.54 7.98 0.27
C ILE A 31 6.53 7.04 0.91
N LEU A 32 6.99 5.90 1.44
CA LEU A 32 6.12 4.92 2.10
C LEU A 32 5.42 5.52 3.32
N ASP A 33 6.15 6.26 4.15
CA ASP A 33 5.59 6.96 5.32
C ASP A 33 4.51 7.98 4.92
N ARG A 34 4.74 8.76 3.85
CA ARG A 34 3.75 9.73 3.35
C ARG A 34 2.51 9.08 2.76
N LEU A 35 2.67 8.01 1.97
CA LEU A 35 1.54 7.25 1.42
C LEU A 35 0.71 6.65 2.54
N LEU A 36 1.34 6.00 3.52
CA LEU A 36 0.64 5.39 4.65
C LEU A 36 -0.08 6.43 5.51
N THR A 37 0.58 7.56 5.80
CA THR A 37 0.00 8.67 6.57
C THR A 37 -1.22 9.25 5.85
N TYR A 38 -1.11 9.48 4.53
CA TYR A 38 -2.22 10.00 3.75
C TYR A 38 -3.40 9.02 3.75
N SER A 39 -3.17 7.73 3.46
CA SER A 39 -4.21 6.71 3.50
C SER A 39 -4.89 6.62 4.87
N ALA A 40 -4.12 6.70 5.96
CA ALA A 40 -4.67 6.69 7.31
C ALA A 40 -5.53 7.92 7.60
N ALA A 41 -5.11 9.11 7.18
CA ALA A 41 -5.87 10.34 7.35
C ALA A 41 -7.19 10.32 6.56
N GLN A 42 -7.16 9.84 5.31
CA GLN A 42 -8.36 9.69 4.50
C GLN A 42 -9.34 8.69 5.12
N ALA A 43 -8.86 7.51 5.51
CA ALA A 43 -9.68 6.51 6.20
C ALA A 43 -10.29 7.07 7.50
N TYR A 44 -9.47 7.76 8.31
CA TYR A 44 -9.96 8.38 9.55
C TYR A 44 -11.10 9.36 9.28
N PHE A 45 -10.97 10.19 8.25
CA PHE A 45 -11.98 11.17 7.86
C PHE A 45 -13.26 10.51 7.33
N ASP A 46 -13.13 9.50 6.46
CA ASP A 46 -14.28 8.91 5.75
C ASP A 46 -15.04 7.87 6.57
N ILE A 47 -14.34 7.00 7.31
CA ILE A 47 -14.93 5.86 8.03
C ILE A 47 -14.76 5.93 9.55
N GLY A 48 -14.08 6.96 10.06
CA GLY A 48 -13.90 7.20 11.48
C GLY A 48 -12.75 6.40 12.13
N PRO A 49 -12.39 6.75 13.38
CA PRO A 49 -11.20 6.23 14.06
C PRO A 49 -11.21 4.71 14.28
N GLU A 50 -12.33 4.17 14.76
CA GLU A 50 -12.44 2.75 15.13
C GLU A 50 -12.33 1.84 13.90
N GLN A 51 -13.07 2.16 12.84
CA GLN A 51 -13.06 1.39 11.60
C GLN A 51 -11.73 1.52 10.86
N THR A 52 -11.09 2.70 10.94
CA THR A 52 -9.73 2.91 10.41
C THR A 52 -8.73 2.00 11.12
N ALA A 53 -8.76 1.97 12.45
CA ALA A 53 -7.85 1.10 13.21
C ALA A 53 -8.11 -0.39 12.90
N GLU A 54 -9.37 -0.80 12.74
CA GLU A 54 -9.72 -2.16 12.34
C GLU A 54 -9.24 -2.50 10.92
N LEU A 55 -9.36 -1.56 9.98
CA LEU A 55 -8.83 -1.71 8.62
C LEU A 55 -7.32 -1.97 8.65
N PHE A 56 -6.56 -1.18 9.39
CA PHE A 56 -5.11 -1.37 9.49
C PHE A 56 -4.72 -2.68 10.17
N ARG A 57 -5.45 -3.11 11.21
CA ARG A 57 -5.23 -4.42 11.84
C ARG A 57 -5.45 -5.56 10.85
N ARG A 58 -6.56 -5.56 10.11
CA ARG A 58 -6.81 -6.58 9.06
C ARG A 58 -5.74 -6.58 7.98
N THR A 59 -5.24 -5.40 7.60
CA THR A 59 -4.11 -5.30 6.67
C THR A 59 -2.85 -5.94 7.24
N ALA A 60 -2.54 -5.71 8.52
CA ALA A 60 -1.42 -6.36 9.20
C ALA A 60 -1.59 -7.89 9.22
N ASP A 61 -2.78 -8.38 9.60
CA ASP A 61 -3.10 -9.81 9.62
C ASP A 61 -2.91 -10.45 8.24
N ASN A 62 -3.32 -9.77 7.16
CA ASN A 62 -3.14 -10.24 5.79
C ASN A 62 -1.66 -10.30 5.37
N ILE A 63 -0.85 -9.33 5.80
CA ILE A 63 0.60 -9.33 5.55
C ILE A 63 1.25 -10.52 6.24
N GLU A 64 0.93 -10.74 7.51
CA GLU A 64 1.41 -11.89 8.30
C GLU A 64 0.93 -13.22 7.72
N GLY A 65 -0.30 -13.26 7.20
CA GLY A 65 -0.87 -14.37 6.45
C GLY A 65 -0.22 -14.63 5.09
N GLY A 66 0.72 -13.80 4.65
CA GLY A 66 1.50 -14.02 3.45
C GLY A 66 0.89 -13.46 2.16
N ALA A 67 -0.01 -12.47 2.24
CA ALA A 67 -0.60 -11.83 1.06
C ALA A 67 0.46 -11.33 0.05
N PHE A 68 1.64 -10.93 0.54
CA PHE A 68 2.76 -10.46 -0.26
C PHE A 68 3.92 -11.47 -0.35
N ALA A 69 3.72 -12.74 0.02
CA ALA A 69 4.79 -13.75 -0.03
C ALA A 69 5.40 -13.91 -1.43
N HIS A 70 4.65 -13.63 -2.49
CA HIS A 70 5.12 -13.64 -3.87
C HIS A 70 6.14 -12.53 -4.20
N LEU A 71 6.23 -11.47 -3.37
CA LEU A 71 7.22 -10.40 -3.51
C LEU A 71 8.54 -10.74 -2.81
N ASP A 72 8.56 -11.75 -1.93
CA ASP A 72 9.76 -12.18 -1.23
C ASP A 72 10.65 -13.06 -2.11
N LYS A 73 11.53 -12.40 -2.88
CA LYS A 73 12.53 -13.06 -3.74
C LYS A 73 13.53 -13.93 -2.95
N LYS A 74 13.67 -13.78 -1.63
CA LYS A 74 14.63 -14.59 -0.82
C LYS A 74 14.12 -15.99 -0.49
N ARG A 75 12.79 -16.24 -0.53
CA ARG A 75 12.23 -17.60 -0.37
C ARG A 75 12.20 -18.41 -1.67
N ALA A 76 12.09 -17.76 -2.83
CA ALA A 76 12.08 -18.43 -4.13
C ALA A 76 13.43 -19.11 -4.49
N ALA A 77 14.55 -18.59 -3.97
CA ALA A 77 15.89 -19.10 -4.25
C ALA A 77 16.29 -20.38 -3.48
N LYS A 78 15.43 -20.91 -2.60
CA LYS A 78 15.73 -22.10 -1.76
C LYS A 78 15.17 -23.42 -2.31
N CYS A 79 14.51 -23.42 -3.48
CA CYS A 79 13.90 -24.60 -4.09
C CYS A 79 14.63 -25.09 -5.37
N HIS A 80 15.92 -24.80 -5.52
CA HIS A 80 16.76 -25.36 -6.59
C HIS A 80 17.93 -26.15 -6.02
#